data_AF-A0A6B9T9C3-F1
#
_entry.id   AF-A0A6B9T9C3-F1
#
_cell.length_a   1.000
_cell.length_b   1.000
_cell.length_c   1.000
_cell.angle_alpha   90.00
_cell.angle_beta   90.00
_cell.angle_gamma   90.00
#
_symmetry.space_group_name_H-M   'P 1'
#
loop_
_entity.id
_entity.type
_entity.pdbx_description
1 polymer ?
#
loop_
_entity_poly.entity_id
_entity_poly.type
_entity_poly.pdbx_seq_one_letter_code
_entity_poly.pdbx_strand_id
1 'polypeptide(L)'
;MKLRLFESRRGRDASRSDRPRYVSSLQRDVQKYTGWTEDNVRSDYRASKSVHTIMTLGYMEYCDGVLVLTSKGRMLMQNVSVPAPMATD
;
A
#
# COMPACT_ATOMS: atom_id res chain seq x y z
N MET A 1 -8.38 42.77 -36.13
CA MET A 1 -7.71 41.45 -36.25
C MET A 1 -8.09 40.60 -35.05
N LYS A 2 -8.58 39.37 -35.27
CA LYS A 2 -9.26 38.51 -34.29
C LYS A 2 -8.31 37.40 -33.82
N LEU A 3 -8.18 37.29 -32.50
CA LEU A 3 -7.62 36.24 -31.63
C LEU A 3 -7.22 34.89 -32.27
N ARG A 4 -6.07 34.34 -31.82
CA ARG A 4 -5.96 33.16 -30.92
C ARG A 4 -4.49 32.74 -30.81
N LEU A 5 -3.85 33.09 -29.68
CA LEU A 5 -2.47 32.71 -29.37
C LEU A 5 -2.41 31.85 -28.11
N PHE A 6 -3.28 30.84 -27.98
CA PHE A 6 -3.17 29.82 -26.93
C PHE A 6 -3.76 28.50 -27.42
N GLU A 7 -3.10 27.86 -28.39
CA GLU A 7 -3.19 26.41 -28.50
C GLU A 7 -2.28 25.81 -27.44
N SER A 8 -2.80 25.73 -26.21
CA SER A 8 -2.26 24.82 -25.20
C SER A 8 -2.43 23.41 -25.75
N ARG A 9 -1.37 22.91 -26.39
CA ARG A 9 -1.18 21.48 -26.62
C ARG A 9 -1.31 20.80 -25.26
N ARG A 10 -2.49 20.25 -24.96
CA ARG A 10 -2.66 19.17 -23.99
C ARG A 10 -1.98 17.94 -24.59
N GLY A 11 -0.65 18.00 -24.61
CA GLY A 11 0.24 16.88 -24.83
C GLY A 11 0.00 15.92 -23.67
N ARG A 12 -0.68 14.84 -24.02
CA ARG A 12 -1.03 13.72 -23.17
C ARG A 12 0.25 12.93 -22.90
N ASP A 13 1.15 13.46 -22.07
CA ASP A 13 2.27 12.68 -21.55
C ASP A 13 2.01 12.36 -20.10
N ALA A 14 1.27 11.26 -19.92
CA ALA A 14 1.43 10.43 -18.75
C ALA A 14 2.88 9.94 -18.75
N SER A 15 3.79 10.77 -18.24
CA SER A 15 5.09 10.34 -17.76
C SER A 15 4.82 9.46 -16.53
N ARG A 16 4.30 8.24 -16.76
CA ARG A 16 4.44 7.13 -15.83
C ARG A 16 5.94 6.93 -15.74
N SER A 17 6.53 7.65 -14.80
CA SER A 17 7.94 7.54 -14.50
C SER A 17 8.22 6.08 -14.21
N ASP A 18 8.95 5.42 -15.08
CA ASP A 18 9.47 4.06 -14.93
C ASP A 18 10.61 4.06 -13.90
N ARG A 19 10.39 4.77 -12.79
CA ARG A 19 11.32 4.83 -11.67
C ARG A 19 11.05 3.61 -10.80
N PRO A 20 12.09 2.94 -10.28
CA PRO A 20 11.91 1.91 -9.26
C PRO A 20 11.03 2.48 -8.14
N ARG A 21 9.83 1.92 -7.96
CA ARG A 21 8.95 2.29 -6.86
C ARG A 21 9.53 1.66 -5.61
N TYR A 22 10.32 2.41 -4.85
CA TYR A 22 10.83 1.95 -3.57
C TYR A 22 9.64 1.73 -2.63
N VAL A 23 9.38 0.47 -2.29
CA VAL A 23 8.42 0.12 -1.24
C VAL A 23 9.00 0.61 0.07
N SER A 24 8.30 1.55 0.71
CA SER A 24 8.69 2.09 2.02
C SER A 24 8.73 0.98 3.08
N SER A 25 9.52 1.17 4.15
CA SER A 25 9.55 0.23 5.27
C SER A 25 8.15 -0.03 5.84
N LEU A 26 7.34 1.02 5.96
CA LEU A 26 5.95 0.90 6.40
C LEU A 26 5.11 0.01 5.47
N GLN A 27 5.22 0.19 4.15
CA GLN A 27 4.50 -0.65 3.19
C GLN A 27 4.96 -2.12 3.25
N ARG A 28 6.25 -2.38 3.49
CA ARG A 28 6.76 -3.74 3.70
C ARG A 28 6.21 -4.36 4.96
N ASP A 29 6.16 -3.61 6.05
CA ASP A 29 5.60 -4.11 7.31
C ASP A 29 4.10 -4.37 7.18
N VAL A 30 3.35 -3.47 6.55
CA VAL A 30 1.92 -3.67 6.24
C VAL A 30 1.72 -4.93 5.40
N GLN A 31 2.52 -5.13 4.35
CA GLN A 31 2.45 -6.33 3.53
C GLN A 31 2.77 -7.60 4.33
N LYS A 32 3.80 -7.55 5.18
CA LYS A 32 4.27 -8.68 5.99
C LYS A 32 3.21 -9.16 6.98
N TYR A 33 2.50 -8.23 7.64
CA TYR A 33 1.58 -8.56 8.73
C TYR A 33 0.12 -8.72 8.29
N THR A 34 -0.22 -8.42 7.02
CA THR A 34 -1.56 -8.67 6.50
C THR A 34 -1.87 -10.17 6.56
N GLY A 35 -3.04 -10.53 7.10
CA GLY A 35 -3.48 -11.92 7.28
C GLY A 35 -2.95 -12.59 8.56
N TRP A 36 -2.13 -11.92 9.37
CA TRP A 36 -1.69 -12.49 10.64
C TRP A 36 -2.82 -12.51 11.67
N THR A 37 -2.87 -13.56 12.48
CA THR A 37 -3.75 -13.65 13.64
C THR A 37 -3.18 -12.89 14.82
N GLU A 38 -4.03 -12.57 15.80
CA GLU A 38 -3.58 -11.96 17.05
C GLU A 38 -2.51 -12.80 17.77
N ASP A 39 -2.64 -14.13 17.76
CA ASP A 39 -1.66 -15.05 18.36
C ASP A 39 -0.28 -15.00 17.68
N ASN A 40 -0.26 -14.89 16.34
CA ASN A 40 0.98 -14.71 15.59
C ASN A 40 1.67 -13.40 15.96
N VAL A 41 0.91 -12.33 16.20
CA VAL A 41 1.45 -11.03 16.60
C VAL A 41 1.94 -11.05 18.04
N ARG A 42 1.20 -11.71 18.94
CA ARG A 42 1.57 -11.82 20.37
C ARG A 42 2.82 -12.67 20.59
N SER A 43 3.02 -13.70 19.77
CA SER A 43 4.19 -14.58 19.86
C SER A 43 5.50 -13.95 19.35
N ASP A 44 5.43 -12.89 18.54
CA ASP A 44 6.61 -12.14 18.05
C ASP A 44 6.64 -10.71 18.62
N TYR A 45 7.59 -10.47 19.54
CA TYR A 45 7.81 -9.15 20.15
C TYR A 45 8.07 -8.03 19.14
N ARG A 46 8.76 -8.31 18.03
CA ARG A 46 9.00 -7.31 16.98
C ARG A 46 7.73 -7.03 16.20
N ALA A 47 6.92 -8.05 15.92
CA ALA A 47 5.62 -7.88 15.29
C ALA A 47 4.69 -7.01 16.13
N SER A 48 4.62 -7.25 17.45
CA SER A 48 3.77 -6.48 18.37
C SER A 48 3.96 -4.96 18.25
N LYS A 49 5.21 -4.47 18.23
CA LYS A 49 5.51 -3.03 18.11
C LYS A 49 5.15 -2.46 16.74
N SER A 50 5.51 -3.14 15.67
CA SER A 50 5.23 -2.69 14.31
C SER A 50 3.73 -2.68 14.04
N VAL A 51 3.02 -3.75 14.39
CA VAL A 51 1.56 -3.86 14.24
C VAL A 51 0.85 -2.78 15.05
N HIS A 52 1.24 -2.55 16.30
CA HIS A 52 0.66 -1.46 17.11
C HIS A 52 0.79 -0.11 16.41
N THR A 53 1.97 0.20 15.86
CA THR A 53 2.21 1.45 15.13
C THR A 53 1.33 1.55 13.87
N ILE A 54 1.26 0.48 13.09
CA ILE A 54 0.47 0.42 11.84
C ILE A 54 -1.03 0.60 12.12
N MET A 55 -1.53 -0.06 13.16
CA MET A 55 -2.92 0.07 13.62
C MET A 55 -3.22 1.47 14.14
N THR A 56 -2.31 2.05 14.94
CA THR A 56 -2.46 3.41 15.47
C THR A 56 -2.51 4.45 14.34
N LEU A 57 -1.73 4.24 13.28
CA LEU A 57 -1.79 5.06 12.07
C LEU A 57 -3.04 4.81 11.21
N GLY A 58 -3.85 3.80 11.54
CA GLY A 58 -5.11 3.48 10.90
C GLY A 58 -4.98 2.76 9.57
N TYR A 59 -3.85 2.10 9.30
CA TYR A 59 -3.64 1.36 8.04
C TYR A 59 -4.14 -0.09 8.09
N MET A 60 -4.20 -0.68 9.28
CA MET A 60 -4.69 -2.04 9.49
C MET A 60 -5.57 -2.10 10.74
N GLU A 61 -6.43 -3.11 10.79
CA GLU A 61 -7.28 -3.42 11.93
C GLU A 61 -7.47 -4.93 12.05
N TYR A 62 -7.88 -5.39 13.24
CA TYR A 62 -8.33 -6.77 13.40
C TYR A 62 -9.77 -6.88 12.95
N CYS A 63 -10.04 -7.82 12.04
CA CYS A 63 -11.37 -8.28 11.67
C CYS A 63 -11.40 -9.79 11.91
N ASP A 64 -12.31 -10.26 12.76
CA ASP A 64 -12.42 -11.66 13.15
C ASP A 64 -11.09 -12.29 13.62
N GLY A 65 -10.31 -11.52 14.38
CA GLY A 65 -9.01 -11.96 14.92
C GLY A 65 -7.86 -11.97 13.90
N VAL A 66 -8.09 -11.50 12.68
CA VAL A 66 -7.10 -11.44 11.59
C VAL A 66 -6.84 -9.99 11.18
N LEU A 67 -5.57 -9.68 10.95
CA LEU A 67 -5.13 -8.37 10.49
C LEU A 67 -5.51 -8.12 9.02
N VAL A 68 -6.36 -7.13 8.78
CA VAL A 68 -6.82 -6.73 7.44
C VAL A 68 -6.51 -5.26 7.15
N LEU A 69 -6.46 -4.90 5.86
CA LEU A 69 -6.23 -3.52 5.43
C LEU A 69 -7.50 -2.69 5.59
N THR A 70 -7.38 -1.52 6.23
CA THR A 70 -8.44 -0.50 6.21
C THR A 70 -8.55 0.13 4.82
N SER A 71 -9.56 0.98 4.60
CA SER A 71 -9.63 1.81 3.37
C SER A 71 -8.36 2.66 3.17
N LYS A 72 -7.79 3.20 4.25
CA LYS A 72 -6.54 3.97 4.23
C LYS A 72 -5.33 3.07 3.92
N GLY A 73 -5.27 1.87 4.51
CA GLY A 73 -4.26 0.86 4.20
C GLY A 73 -4.27 0.44 2.74
N ARG A 74 -5.46 0.21 2.17
CA ARG A 74 -5.62 -0.09 0.75
C ARG A 74 -5.06 1.02 -0.13
N MET A 75 -5.34 2.29 0.19
CA MET A 75 -4.76 3.43 -0.53
C MET A 75 -3.23 3.47 -0.44
N LEU A 76 -2.66 3.23 0.75
CA LEU A 76 -1.21 3.17 0.95
C LEU A 76 -0.56 2.08 0.07
N MET A 77 -1.25 0.95 -0.08
CA MET A 77 -0.75 -0.22 -0.82
C MET A 77 -1.06 -0.21 -2.32
N GLN A 78 -1.81 0.78 -2.84
CA GLN A 78 -2.19 0.85 -4.27
C GLN A 78 -1.02 0.77 -5.26
N ASN A 79 0.14 1.27 -4.86
CA ASN A 79 1.34 1.31 -5.71
C ASN A 79 2.33 0.18 -5.44
N VAL A 80 2.05 -0.67 -4.44
CA VAL A 80 2.82 -1.87 -4.14
C VAL A 80 2.18 -2.98 -4.95
N SER A 81 2.85 -3.43 -6.00
CA SER A 81 2.41 -4.57 -6.80
C SER A 81 2.15 -5.75 -5.84
N VAL A 82 0.89 -6.10 -5.61
CA VAL A 82 0.55 -7.32 -4.89
C VAL A 82 1.03 -8.46 -5.81
N PRO A 83 2.06 -9.23 -5.44
CA PRO A 83 2.42 -10.39 -6.25
C PRO A 83 1.19 -11.31 -6.27
N ALA A 84 0.65 -11.53 -7.47
CA ALA A 84 -0.40 -12.51 -7.67
C ALA A 84 0.12 -13.88 -7.19
N PRO A 85 -0.68 -14.68 -6.47
CA PRO A 85 -0.29 -16.05 -6.18
C PRO A 85 -0.03 -16.74 -7.52
N MET A 86 1.17 -17.25 -7.73
CA MET A 86 1.49 -18.06 -8.90
C MET A 86 0.51 -19.23 -8.93
N ALA A 87 -0.33 -19.28 -9.96
CA ALA A 87 -1.08 -20.47 -10.28
C ALA A 87 -0.05 -21.58 -10.53
N THR A 88 -0.04 -22.58 -9.65
CA THR A 88 0.60 -23.86 -9.93
C THR A 88 -0.24 -24.59 -10.97
N ASP A 89 0.34 -24.81 -12.15
CA ASP A 89 -0.13 -25.78 -13.16
C ASP A 89 -0.16 -27.21 -12.58
#